data_AF-A0A6N8YBY6-F1
#
_entry.id   AF-A0A6N8YBY6-F1
#
_cell.length_a   1.000
_cell.length_b   1.000
_cell.length_c   1.000
_cell.angle_alpha   90.00
_cell.angle_beta   90.00
_cell.angle_gamma   90.00
#
_symmetry.space_group_name_H-M   'P 1'
#
loop_
_entity.id
_entity.type
_entity.pdbx_description
1 polymer ?
#
loop_
_entity_poly.entity_id
_entity_poly.type
_entity_poly.pdbx_seq_one_letter_code
_entity_poly.pdbx_strand_id
1 'polypeptide(L)'
;MNKARLIVAALVAFALVASACGDDEGEAPATADASEAAAEAAPADSEGETAAPAEPEAAPAAGDSSDPIRIPLHNWSSQLVGAEVVGGILEAAGYSVEYVPSDSQVVYQSMCDGDIELVH
;
A
#
# COMPACT_ATOMS: atom_id res chain seq x y z
N MET A 1 -47.90 25.47 -11.03
CA MET A 1 -46.45 25.77 -10.97
C MET A 1 -45.97 26.14 -12.36
N ASN A 2 -45.54 27.39 -12.56
CA ASN A 2 -45.25 27.94 -13.88
C ASN A 2 -44.03 27.24 -14.49
N LYS A 3 -44.15 26.70 -15.71
CA LYS A 3 -43.10 25.97 -16.42
C LYS A 3 -41.76 26.73 -16.44
N ALA A 4 -41.81 28.06 -16.48
CA ALA A 4 -40.64 28.94 -16.37
C ALA A 4 -39.89 28.81 -15.03
N ARG A 5 -40.59 28.63 -13.91
CA ARG A 5 -39.96 28.41 -12.59
C ARG A 5 -39.29 27.03 -12.50
N LEU A 6 -39.85 26.02 -13.19
CA LEU A 6 -39.26 24.69 -13.26
C LEU A 6 -37.97 24.69 -14.09
N ILE A 7 -37.95 25.43 -15.21
CA ILE A 7 -36.78 25.55 -16.10
C ILE A 7 -35.66 26.35 -15.43
N VAL A 8 -35.98 27.46 -14.74
CA VAL A 8 -34.97 28.24 -14.00
C VAL A 8 -34.38 27.42 -12.85
N ALA A 9 -35.19 26.65 -12.13
CA ALA A 9 -34.69 25.75 -11.08
C ALA A 9 -33.76 24.66 -11.64
N ALA A 10 -34.10 24.08 -12.80
CA ALA A 10 -33.26 23.09 -13.46
C ALA A 10 -31.92 23.67 -13.95
N LEU A 11 -31.92 24.90 -14.48
CA LEU A 11 -30.69 25.57 -14.94
C LEU A 11 -29.77 25.95 -13.78
N VAL A 12 -30.32 26.42 -12.66
CA VAL A 12 -29.55 26.74 -11.45
C VAL A 12 -28.93 25.47 -10.84
N ALA A 13 -29.68 24.36 -10.81
CA ALA A 13 -29.16 23.08 -10.33
C ALA A 13 -28.04 22.54 -11.23
N PHE A 14 -28.15 22.69 -12.55
CA PHE A 14 -27.12 22.26 -13.49
C PHE A 14 -25.85 23.12 -13.40
N ALA A 15 -25.98 24.43 -13.17
CA ALA A 15 -24.84 25.33 -12.96
C ALA A 15 -24.08 25.02 -11.66
N LEU A 16 -24.78 24.64 -10.59
CA LEU A 16 -24.16 24.22 -9.33
C LEU A 16 -23.37 22.90 -9.46
N VAL A 17 -23.86 21.95 -10.27
CA VAL A 17 -23.15 20.69 -10.56
C VAL A 17 -21.89 20.92 -11.39
N ALA A 18 -21.94 21.84 -12.36
CA ALA A 18 -20.77 22.17 -13.18
C ALA A 18 -19.67 22.87 -12.37
N SER A 19 -20.03 23.66 -11.35
CA SER A 19 -19.06 24.32 -10.46
C SER A 19 -18.34 23.36 -9.50
N ALA A 20 -18.87 22.14 -9.31
CA ALA A 20 -18.24 21.11 -8.47
C ALA A 20 -17.24 20.22 -9.25
N CYS A 21 -17.06 20.48 -10.56
CA CYS A 21 -16.04 19.86 -11.41
C CYS A 21 -15.02 20.88 -11.96
N GLY A 22 -14.98 22.10 -11.41
CA GLY A 22 -14.02 23.14 -11.77
C GLY A 22 -12.86 23.23 -10.78
N ASP A 23 -12.00 22.22 -10.77
CA ASP A 23 -10.64 22.27 -10.21
C ASP A 23 -9.73 22.82 -11.33
N ASP A 24 -9.40 24.11 -11.31
CA ASP A 24 -8.20 24.68 -10.69
C ASP A 24 -7.08 24.85 -11.73
N GLU A 25 -7.18 25.94 -12.50
CA GLU A 25 -6.02 26.52 -13.19
C GLU A 25 -5.66 27.83 -12.47
N GLY A 26 -4.66 27.74 -11.59
CA GLY A 26 -3.67 28.80 -11.35
C GLY A 26 -4.04 29.97 -10.44
N GLU A 27 -3.60 29.91 -9.18
CA GLU A 27 -2.85 31.03 -8.56
C GLU A 27 -2.01 30.49 -7.39
N ALA A 28 -0.70 30.67 -7.50
CA ALA A 28 0.30 30.22 -6.52
C ALA A 28 0.25 31.04 -5.22
N PRO A 29 0.57 30.43 -4.07
CA PRO A 29 1.38 31.10 -3.07
C PRO A 29 2.82 30.62 -3.19
N ALA A 30 3.69 31.59 -3.43
CA ALA A 30 5.13 31.47 -3.48
C ALA A 30 5.67 30.61 -2.32
N THR A 31 6.31 29.51 -2.67
CA THR A 31 7.47 29.00 -1.94
C THR A 31 8.66 29.08 -2.90
N ALA A 32 9.41 30.17 -2.77
CA ALA A 32 10.86 30.10 -3.00
C ALA A 32 11.39 29.03 -2.02
N ASP A 33 12.33 28.16 -2.35
CA ASP A 33 13.59 28.46 -3.02
C ASP A 33 14.30 27.14 -3.41
N ALA A 34 14.99 27.20 -4.54
CA ALA A 34 16.18 26.44 -4.95
C ALA A 34 16.30 24.93 -4.69
N SER A 35 16.18 24.19 -5.80
CA SER A 35 17.13 23.13 -6.13
C SER A 35 18.54 23.73 -6.23
N GLU A 36 19.49 23.26 -5.42
CA GLU A 36 20.87 23.15 -5.89
C GLU A 36 21.58 21.99 -5.17
N ALA A 37 21.88 20.96 -5.96
CA ALA A 37 22.87 19.97 -5.61
C ALA A 37 24.26 20.63 -5.69
N ALA A 38 24.97 20.66 -4.56
CA ALA A 38 26.41 20.81 -4.55
C ALA A 38 26.98 19.86 -3.50
N ALA A 39 27.69 18.85 -3.99
CA ALA A 39 28.51 17.96 -3.22
C ALA A 39 29.58 18.74 -2.46
N GLU A 40 29.79 18.41 -1.19
CA GLU A 40 31.14 18.40 -0.64
C GLU A 40 31.24 17.37 0.48
N ALA A 41 32.11 16.39 0.26
CA ALA A 41 32.45 15.35 1.20
C ALA A 41 33.19 15.95 2.40
N ALA A 42 32.73 15.62 3.61
CA ALA A 42 33.53 15.81 4.80
C ALA A 42 34.72 14.83 4.78
N PRO A 43 35.97 15.27 5.00
CA PRO A 43 37.08 14.35 5.15
C PRO A 43 36.97 13.62 6.49
N ALA A 44 36.97 12.29 6.39
CA ALA A 44 37.22 11.41 7.50
C ALA A 44 38.72 11.46 7.86
N ASP A 45 39.03 11.88 9.09
CA ASP A 45 40.30 11.56 9.73
C ASP A 45 39.99 11.08 11.15
N SER A 46 39.85 9.77 11.28
CA SER A 46 40.21 9.04 12.51
C SER A 46 40.40 7.58 12.12
N GLU A 47 41.66 7.23 11.96
CA GLU A 47 42.17 5.87 11.86
C GLU A 47 41.77 5.09 13.12
N GLY A 48 40.78 4.22 12.98
CA GLY A 48 40.45 3.19 13.94
C GLY A 48 40.48 1.85 13.22
N GLU A 49 41.61 1.14 13.36
CA GLU A 49 41.78 -0.31 13.23
C GLU A 49 40.82 -1.03 12.27
N THR A 50 41.29 -1.33 11.05
CA THR A 50 40.65 -2.35 10.20
C THR A 50 40.76 -3.71 10.88
N ALA A 51 39.74 -4.05 11.66
CA ALA A 51 39.39 -5.44 11.90
C ALA A 51 38.65 -5.94 10.65
N ALA A 52 39.17 -6.99 10.02
CA ALA A 52 38.49 -7.68 8.92
C ALA A 52 37.03 -7.95 9.31
N PRO A 53 36.04 -7.73 8.41
CA PRO A 53 34.66 -8.08 8.72
C PRO A 53 34.63 -9.59 8.99
N ALA A 54 34.33 -9.98 10.22
CA ALA A 54 33.97 -11.36 10.51
C ALA A 54 32.80 -11.71 9.59
N GLU A 55 32.95 -12.76 8.77
CA GLU A 55 31.84 -13.31 7.99
C GLU A 55 30.67 -13.57 8.95
N PRO A 56 29.47 -13.05 8.68
CA PRO A 56 28.33 -13.36 9.52
C PRO A 56 28.13 -14.87 9.43
N GLU A 57 28.35 -15.59 10.54
CA GLU A 57 27.94 -16.99 10.62
C GLU A 57 26.45 -17.03 10.28
N ALA A 58 26.12 -17.67 9.15
CA ALA A 58 24.74 -17.80 8.71
C ALA A 58 23.98 -18.53 9.83
N ALA A 59 23.10 -17.80 10.52
CA ALA A 59 22.21 -18.39 11.50
C ALA A 59 21.49 -19.58 10.87
N PRO A 60 21.30 -20.69 11.61
CA PRO A 60 20.56 -21.82 11.07
C PRO A 60 19.20 -21.31 10.60
N ALA A 61 18.85 -21.61 9.34
CA ALA A 61 17.53 -21.31 8.81
C ALA A 61 16.50 -21.95 9.75
N ALA A 62 15.57 -21.14 10.26
CA ALA A 62 14.43 -21.67 10.99
C ALA A 62 13.68 -22.63 10.06
N GLY A 63 13.35 -23.83 10.57
CA GLY A 63 12.50 -24.75 9.84
C GLY A 63 11.11 -24.17 9.61
N ASP A 64 10.39 -24.71 8.64
CA ASP A 64 9.03 -24.28 8.33
C ASP A 64 8.09 -24.48 9.53
N SER A 65 7.17 -23.54 9.73
CA SER A 65 6.11 -23.70 10.74
C SER A 65 5.16 -24.83 10.35
N SER A 66 4.59 -25.49 11.36
CA SER A 66 3.48 -26.43 11.17
C SER A 66 2.12 -25.74 11.15
N ASP A 67 2.06 -24.44 11.44
CA ASP A 67 0.84 -23.63 11.41
C ASP A 67 0.40 -23.36 9.95
N PRO A 68 -0.91 -23.24 9.67
CA PRO A 68 -1.39 -22.91 8.34
C PRO A 68 -0.99 -21.49 7.94
N ILE A 69 -0.74 -21.28 6.65
CA ILE A 69 -0.58 -19.98 6.04
C ILE A 69 -1.97 -19.36 5.90
N ARG A 70 -2.29 -18.34 6.70
CA ARG A 70 -3.58 -17.65 6.65
C ARG A 70 -3.56 -16.60 5.54
N ILE A 71 -4.45 -16.76 4.57
CA ILE A 71 -4.63 -15.87 3.41
C ILE A 71 -5.97 -15.13 3.56
N PRO A 72 -6.00 -13.79 3.46
CA PRO A 72 -7.22 -13.04 3.61
C PRO A 72 -8.14 -13.17 2.39
N LEU A 73 -9.44 -13.33 2.62
CA LEU A 73 -10.48 -13.23 1.62
C LEU A 73 -11.19 -11.87 1.71
N HIS A 74 -11.04 -11.07 0.67
CA HIS A 74 -11.79 -9.84 0.48
C HIS A 74 -13.02 -10.05 -0.40
N ASN A 75 -13.92 -9.07 -0.46
CA ASN A 75 -15.18 -9.18 -1.19
C ASN A 75 -15.09 -8.85 -2.69
N TRP A 76 -13.87 -8.72 -3.24
CA TRP A 76 -13.63 -8.51 -4.67
C TRP A 76 -13.29 -9.84 -5.35
N SER A 77 -13.96 -10.14 -6.46
CA SER A 77 -13.78 -11.41 -7.18
C SER A 77 -12.34 -11.64 -7.65
N SER A 78 -11.61 -10.58 -8.03
CA SER A 78 -10.19 -10.67 -8.39
C SER A 78 -9.35 -11.13 -7.20
N GLN A 79 -9.64 -10.62 -6.00
CA GLN A 79 -8.93 -11.02 -4.78
C GLN A 79 -9.32 -12.43 -4.34
N LEU A 80 -10.58 -12.82 -4.49
CA LEU A 80 -11.01 -14.19 -4.19
C LEU A 80 -10.28 -15.21 -5.09
N VAL A 81 -10.28 -14.96 -6.40
CA VAL A 81 -9.63 -15.88 -7.35
C VAL A 81 -8.11 -15.88 -7.18
N GLY A 82 -7.48 -14.73 -6.97
CA GLY A 82 -6.04 -14.68 -6.73
C GLY A 82 -5.63 -15.38 -5.43
N ALA A 83 -6.45 -15.30 -4.37
CA ALA A 83 -6.19 -15.99 -3.11
C ALA A 83 -6.26 -17.50 -3.29
N GLU A 84 -7.26 -18.00 -4.02
CA GLU A 84 -7.39 -19.41 -4.39
C GLU A 84 -6.22 -19.92 -5.23
N VAL A 85 -5.77 -19.13 -6.22
CA VAL A 85 -4.61 -19.50 -7.05
C VAL A 85 -3.33 -19.57 -6.22
N VAL A 86 -3.05 -18.57 -5.38
CA VAL A 86 -1.85 -18.55 -4.54
C VAL A 86 -1.91 -19.66 -3.50
N GLY A 87 -3.03 -19.84 -2.81
CA GLY A 87 -3.18 -20.92 -1.83
C GLY A 87 -3.07 -22.31 -2.46
N GLY A 88 -3.66 -22.53 -3.64
CA GLY A 88 -3.51 -23.81 -4.35
C GLY A 88 -2.06 -24.12 -4.76
N ILE A 89 -1.25 -23.10 -5.06
CA ILE A 89 0.19 -23.27 -5.31
C ILE A 89 0.92 -23.68 -4.01
N LEU A 90 0.58 -23.07 -2.88
CA LEU A 90 1.16 -23.38 -1.58
C LEU A 90 0.78 -24.78 -1.10
N GLU A 91 -0.48 -25.17 -1.27
CA GLU A 91 -0.96 -26.53 -0.98
C GLU A 91 -0.25 -27.58 -1.86
N ALA A 92 -0.10 -27.30 -3.16
CA ALA A 92 0.65 -28.18 -4.06
C ALA A 92 2.14 -28.32 -3.68
N ALA A 93 2.70 -27.30 -3.01
CA ALA A 93 4.05 -27.34 -2.44
C ALA A 93 4.12 -28.07 -1.08
N GLY A 94 2.99 -28.51 -0.52
CA GLY A 94 2.92 -29.27 0.72
C GLY A 94 2.66 -28.44 1.99
N TYR A 95 2.36 -27.14 1.86
CA TYR A 95 1.98 -26.30 2.99
C TYR A 95 0.49 -26.42 3.30
N SER A 96 0.12 -26.11 4.55
CA SER A 96 -1.29 -25.96 4.93
C SER A 96 -1.73 -24.52 4.72
N VAL A 97 -2.92 -24.29 4.16
CA VAL A 97 -3.47 -22.96 3.89
C VAL A 97 -4.82 -22.81 4.59
N GLU A 98 -5.08 -21.64 5.16
CA GLU A 98 -6.38 -21.28 5.72
C GLU A 98 -6.86 -19.96 5.09
N TYR A 99 -8.11 -19.92 4.64
CA TYR A 99 -8.70 -18.72 4.07
C TYR A 99 -9.53 -17.96 5.10
N VAL A 100 -9.12 -16.74 5.43
CA VAL A 100 -9.71 -15.95 6.52
C VAL A 100 -10.47 -14.75 5.95
N PRO A 101 -11.79 -14.61 6.17
CA PRO A 101 -12.51 -13.40 5.79
C PRO A 101 -11.87 -12.15 6.42
N SER A 102 -11.56 -11.14 5.62
CA SER A 102 -10.81 -9.97 6.10
C SER A 102 -11.30 -8.65 5.49
N ASP A 103 -11.26 -7.60 6.30
CA ASP A 103 -11.54 -6.23 5.89
C ASP A 103 -10.27 -5.58 5.32
N SER A 104 -10.39 -4.93 4.17
CA SER A 104 -9.24 -4.36 3.44
C SER A 104 -8.57 -3.19 4.15
N GLN A 105 -9.24 -2.56 5.12
CA GLN A 105 -8.69 -1.44 5.89
C GLN A 105 -7.70 -1.91 6.96
N VAL A 106 -7.78 -3.16 7.40
CA VAL A 106 -6.99 -3.68 8.54
C VAL A 106 -6.04 -4.81 8.15
N VAL A 107 -6.08 -5.33 6.92
CA VAL A 107 -5.29 -6.51 6.51
C VAL A 107 -3.78 -6.35 6.72
N TYR A 108 -3.23 -5.16 6.48
CA TYR A 108 -1.80 -4.91 6.72
C TYR A 108 -1.46 -4.81 8.20
N GLN A 109 -2.38 -4.30 9.03
CA GLN A 109 -2.22 -4.33 10.48
C GLN A 109 -2.29 -5.77 10.99
N SER A 110 -3.23 -6.57 10.48
CA SER A 110 -3.31 -8.02 10.77
C SER A 110 -2.02 -8.76 10.38
N MET A 111 -1.36 -8.35 9.29
CA MET A 111 -0.05 -8.89 8.92
C MET A 111 1.05 -8.49 9.92
N CYS A 112 1.04 -7.25 10.41
CA CYS A 112 1.95 -6.80 11.47
C CYS A 112 1.72 -7.54 12.79
N ASP A 113 0.47 -7.82 13.12
CA ASP A 113 0.07 -8.48 14.36
C ASP A 113 0.27 -10.02 14.30
N GLY A 114 0.55 -10.58 13.12
CA GLY A 114 0.73 -12.01 12.89
C GLY A 114 -0.56 -12.80 12.69
N ASP A 115 -1.69 -12.12 12.47
CA ASP A 115 -3.01 -12.67 12.17
C ASP A 115 -3.20 -13.01 10.67
N ILE A 116 -2.30 -12.56 9.80
CA ILE A 116 -2.21 -12.93 8.39
C ILE A 116 -0.75 -13.13 8.00
N GLU A 117 -0.44 -14.25 7.33
CA GLU A 117 0.93 -14.54 6.86
C GLU A 117 1.19 -13.97 5.46
N LEU A 118 0.18 -13.99 4.58
CA LEU A 118 0.36 -13.65 3.17
C LEU A 118 -0.84 -12.91 2.59
N VAL A 119 -0.56 -11.79 1.91
CA VAL A 119 -1.51 -11.00 1.11
C VAL A 119 -1.06 -11.04 -0.35
N HIS A 120 -2.01 -11.05 -1.30
CA HIS A 120 -1.74 -11.02 -2.74
C HIS A 120 -2.37 -9.80 -3.44
#